data_AF-A0A075JLU5-F1
#
_entry.id   AF-A0A075JLU5-F1
#
_cell.length_a   1.000
_cell.length_b   1.000
_cell.length_c   1.000
_cell.angle_alpha   90.00
_cell.angle_beta   90.00
_cell.angle_gamma   90.00
#
_symmetry.space_group_name_H-M   'P 1'
#
loop_
_entity.id
_entity.type
_entity.pdbx_description
1 polymer ?
#
loop_
_entity_poly.entity_id
_entity_poly.type
_entity_poly.pdbx_seq_one_letter_code
_entity_poly.pdbx_strand_id
1 'polypeptide(L)'
;MEWKNIYRGMLMGASDVIPGVSGGTIAVLLGIYDRLIAAVNGVLSKDWKKQLGFLVPLAIGVGTAILLLSKLIEWLFEHFPGPTQFFFLGLIIGVLPYLFHKADAKHSFKMNHVILLVIGAILVGSMVFLNAGEVGVMTKLQPSDYILLFFSGFVASSAMILPGISGSFMLLILGVYPTVIGAVSNMHIDIIAVTGVGILVGIVVMSKIINYFLTNYRTGTFALIIGLVIGSIVVVFPGWPSTTNLLLLSIVAFGAGLFAAYILGKVEYKDEA
;
A
#
# COMPACT_ATOMS: atom_id res chain seq x y z
N MET A 1 25.44 -1.34 2.24
CA MET A 1 24.29 -1.26 1.32
C MET A 1 23.60 -2.61 1.32
N GLU A 2 22.30 -2.67 1.58
CA GLU A 2 21.52 -3.90 1.66
C GLU A 2 20.89 -4.21 0.28
N TRP A 3 21.72 -4.53 -0.72
CA TRP A 3 21.29 -4.69 -2.12
C TRP A 3 20.22 -5.76 -2.35
N LYS A 4 20.10 -6.73 -1.44
CA LYS A 4 19.00 -7.70 -1.44
C LYS A 4 17.62 -7.01 -1.39
N ASN A 5 17.49 -5.80 -0.85
CA ASN A 5 16.20 -5.12 -0.81
C ASN A 5 15.72 -4.61 -2.18
N ILE A 6 16.50 -4.75 -3.26
CA ILE A 6 16.02 -4.44 -4.62
C ILE A 6 14.83 -5.33 -4.98
N TYR A 7 14.88 -6.66 -4.75
CA TYR A 7 13.74 -7.52 -5.10
C TYR A 7 12.51 -7.20 -4.25
N ARG A 8 12.72 -6.89 -2.96
CA ARG A 8 11.66 -6.46 -2.05
C ARG A 8 11.01 -5.16 -2.54
N GLY A 9 11.83 -4.22 -2.97
CA GLY A 9 11.38 -2.96 -3.59
C GLY A 9 10.63 -3.21 -4.89
N MET A 10 11.09 -4.14 -5.74
CA MET A 10 10.38 -4.48 -6.98
C MET A 10 8.98 -5.04 -6.71
N LEU A 11 8.84 -5.92 -5.71
CA LEU A 11 7.54 -6.45 -5.31
C LEU A 11 6.62 -5.36 -4.76
N MET A 12 7.14 -4.43 -3.96
CA MET A 12 6.39 -3.27 -3.49
C MET A 12 5.96 -2.34 -4.63
N GLY A 13 6.88 -2.00 -5.55
CA GLY A 13 6.58 -1.15 -6.70
C GLY A 13 5.57 -1.77 -7.65
N ALA A 14 5.61 -3.10 -7.84
CA ALA A 14 4.61 -3.83 -8.63
C ALA A 14 3.20 -3.72 -8.01
N SER A 15 3.09 -3.73 -6.68
CA SER A 15 1.79 -3.51 -6.02
C SER A 15 1.30 -2.07 -6.07
N ASP A 16 2.19 -1.08 -5.99
CA ASP A 16 1.79 0.34 -5.99
C ASP A 16 1.21 0.81 -7.33
N VAL A 17 1.47 0.08 -8.42
CA VAL A 17 0.81 0.30 -9.72
C VAL A 17 -0.69 -0.04 -9.65
N ILE A 18 -1.13 -0.80 -8.65
CA ILE A 18 -2.44 -1.43 -8.61
C ILE A 18 -3.37 -0.72 -7.64
N PRO A 19 -4.49 -0.18 -8.11
CA PRO A 19 -5.49 0.42 -7.23
C PRO A 19 -5.97 -0.58 -6.17
N GLY A 20 -5.91 -0.18 -4.91
CA GLY A 20 -6.36 -1.01 -3.77
C GLY A 20 -5.32 -1.96 -3.18
N VAL A 21 -4.13 -2.09 -3.79
CA VAL A 21 -2.99 -2.83 -3.21
C VAL A 21 -1.90 -1.82 -2.84
N SER A 22 -1.48 -1.79 -1.58
CA SER A 22 -0.45 -0.86 -1.10
C SER A 22 0.89 -1.57 -0.97
N GLY A 23 1.98 -0.91 -1.38
CA GLY A 23 3.35 -1.32 -1.11
C GLY A 23 3.62 -1.54 0.38
N GLY A 24 2.90 -0.84 1.26
CA GLY A 24 2.92 -1.12 2.71
C GLY A 24 2.42 -2.53 3.07
N THR A 25 1.40 -3.03 2.37
CA THR A 25 0.92 -4.43 2.51
C THR A 25 1.99 -5.42 2.05
N ILE A 26 2.68 -5.14 0.94
CA ILE A 26 3.79 -5.98 0.48
C ILE A 26 4.99 -5.90 1.43
N ALA A 27 5.28 -4.74 2.01
CA ALA A 27 6.34 -4.59 3.02
C ALA A 27 6.07 -5.44 4.28
N VAL A 28 4.80 -5.56 4.68
CA VAL A 28 4.36 -6.48 5.73
C VAL A 28 4.57 -7.94 5.30
N LEU A 29 4.14 -8.31 4.09
CA LEU A 29 4.32 -9.66 3.53
C LEU A 29 5.79 -10.08 3.53
N LEU A 30 6.68 -9.15 3.20
CA LEU A 30 8.12 -9.35 3.16
C LEU A 30 8.79 -9.13 4.51
N GLY A 31 8.04 -8.98 5.61
CA GLY A 31 8.55 -8.79 6.98
C GLY A 31 9.48 -7.59 7.18
N ILE A 32 9.65 -6.74 6.17
CA ILE A 32 10.51 -5.56 6.22
C ILE A 32 9.78 -4.33 6.73
N TYR A 33 8.49 -4.43 7.05
CA TYR A 33 7.68 -3.31 7.48
C TYR A 33 8.29 -2.54 8.65
N ASP A 34 8.62 -3.23 9.75
CA ASP A 34 9.21 -2.58 10.94
C ASP A 34 10.57 -1.94 10.61
N ARG A 35 11.37 -2.61 9.76
CA ARG A 35 12.66 -2.09 9.28
C ARG A 35 12.49 -0.85 8.40
N LEU A 36 11.47 -0.83 7.54
CA LEU A 36 11.11 0.31 6.69
C LEU A 36 10.72 1.51 7.55
N ILE A 37 9.83 1.32 8.52
CA ILE A 37 9.43 2.37 9.47
C ILE A 37 10.65 2.93 10.22
N ALA A 38 11.49 2.05 10.76
CA ALA A 38 12.69 2.44 11.48
C ALA A 38 13.69 3.19 10.58
N ALA A 39 13.87 2.74 9.33
CA ALA A 39 14.77 3.36 8.38
C ALA A 39 14.31 4.77 8.00
N VAL A 40 13.02 4.93 7.66
CA VAL A 40 12.42 6.25 7.35
C VAL A 40 12.55 7.20 8.55
N ASN A 41 12.22 6.75 9.75
CA ASN A 41 12.37 7.55 10.97
C ASN A 41 13.82 7.96 11.23
N GLY A 42 14.77 7.10 10.89
CA GLY A 42 16.19 7.33 11.10
C GLY A 42 16.87 8.20 10.03
N VAL A 43 16.19 8.60 8.95
CA VAL A 43 16.78 9.44 7.87
C VAL A 43 17.20 10.82 8.39
N LEU A 44 16.53 11.35 9.40
CA LEU A 44 16.89 12.62 10.05
C LEU A 44 17.80 12.44 11.28
N SER A 45 18.28 11.23 11.55
CA SER A 45 19.13 10.93 12.69
C SER A 45 20.62 11.00 12.34
N LYS A 46 21.50 10.89 13.34
CA LYS A 46 22.96 10.83 13.13
C LYS A 46 23.39 9.62 12.27
N ASP A 47 22.58 8.57 12.24
CA ASP A 47 22.84 7.33 11.50
C ASP A 47 22.18 7.29 10.11
N TRP A 48 21.78 8.43 9.54
CA TRP A 48 21.08 8.52 8.26
C TRP A 48 21.74 7.72 7.12
N LYS A 49 23.08 7.70 7.06
CA LYS A 49 23.84 6.92 6.07
C LYS A 49 23.56 5.41 6.15
N LYS A 50 23.37 4.88 7.36
CA LYS A 50 23.02 3.47 7.58
C LYS A 50 21.60 3.18 7.08
N GLN A 51 20.67 4.11 7.27
CA GLN A 51 19.29 3.96 6.81
C GLN A 51 19.17 4.06 5.29
N LEU A 52 19.95 4.95 4.65
CA LEU A 52 20.05 4.98 3.18
C LEU A 52 20.58 3.66 2.60
N GLY A 53 21.40 2.94 3.37
CA GLY A 53 21.84 1.59 3.00
C GLY A 53 20.68 0.60 2.81
N PHE A 54 19.53 0.81 3.45
CA PHE A 54 18.29 0.06 3.26
C PHE A 54 17.35 0.74 2.24
N LEU A 55 17.13 2.05 2.39
CA LEU A 55 16.13 2.79 1.61
C LEU A 55 16.52 2.95 0.14
N VAL A 56 17.80 3.16 -0.18
CA VAL A 56 18.23 3.37 -1.58
C VAL A 56 18.02 2.10 -2.41
N PRO A 57 18.49 0.90 -2.01
CA PRO A 57 18.19 -0.32 -2.74
C PRO A 57 16.69 -0.60 -2.88
N LEU A 58 15.90 -0.32 -1.83
CA LEU A 58 14.45 -0.49 -1.86
C LEU A 58 13.80 0.47 -2.89
N ALA A 59 14.16 1.76 -2.86
CA ALA A 59 13.67 2.77 -3.79
C ALA A 59 14.08 2.47 -5.24
N ILE A 60 15.30 1.97 -5.47
CA ILE A 60 15.74 1.49 -6.79
C ILE A 60 14.83 0.35 -7.25
N GLY A 61 14.54 -0.62 -6.37
CA GLY A 61 13.61 -1.71 -6.69
C GLY A 61 12.22 -1.21 -7.05
N VAL A 62 11.64 -0.33 -6.23
CA VAL A 62 10.32 0.27 -6.49
C VAL A 62 10.29 1.00 -7.82
N GLY A 63 11.26 1.90 -8.07
CA GLY A 63 11.36 2.64 -9.32
C GLY A 63 11.56 1.71 -10.54
N THR A 64 12.38 0.67 -10.40
CA THR A 64 12.60 -0.32 -11.46
C THR A 64 11.32 -1.08 -11.79
N ALA A 65 10.57 -1.53 -10.79
CA ALA A 65 9.29 -2.20 -11.03
C ALA A 65 8.25 -1.26 -11.64
N ILE A 66 8.16 0.00 -11.18
CA ILE A 66 7.28 0.98 -11.80
C ILE A 66 7.65 1.21 -13.27
N LEU A 67 8.93 1.17 -13.65
CA LEU A 67 9.32 1.34 -15.06
C LEU A 67 9.14 0.09 -15.92
N LEU A 68 9.47 -1.09 -15.38
CA LEU A 68 9.50 -2.35 -16.14
C LEU A 68 8.18 -3.12 -16.07
N LEU A 69 7.56 -3.20 -14.90
CA LEU A 69 6.36 -4.00 -14.66
C LEU A 69 5.08 -3.21 -14.87
N SER A 70 5.09 -1.87 -14.84
CA SER A 70 3.87 -1.07 -15.06
C SER A 70 3.16 -1.46 -16.35
N LYS A 71 3.89 -1.57 -17.46
CA LYS A 71 3.32 -1.98 -18.77
C LYS A 71 2.75 -3.39 -18.75
N LEU A 72 3.38 -4.33 -18.04
CA LEU A 72 2.88 -5.69 -17.93
C LEU A 72 1.59 -5.73 -17.09
N ILE A 73 1.58 -5.05 -15.94
CA ILE A 73 0.42 -4.97 -15.07
C ILE A 73 -0.73 -4.25 -15.77
N GLU A 74 -0.46 -3.14 -16.47
CA GLU A 74 -1.43 -2.43 -17.29
C GLU A 74 -2.04 -3.34 -18.36
N TRP A 75 -1.20 -4.06 -19.12
CA TRP A 75 -1.67 -5.03 -20.10
C TRP A 75 -2.53 -6.15 -19.49
N LEU A 76 -2.14 -6.67 -18.32
CA LEU A 76 -2.90 -7.68 -17.57
C LEU A 76 -4.25 -7.15 -17.08
N PHE A 77 -4.33 -5.89 -16.65
CA PHE A 77 -5.60 -5.25 -16.25
C PHE A 77 -6.49 -4.93 -17.46
N GLU A 78 -5.92 -4.57 -18.60
CA GLU A 78 -6.67 -4.30 -19.82
C GLU A 78 -7.25 -5.60 -20.43
N HIS A 79 -6.48 -6.69 -20.44
CA HIS A 79 -6.87 -7.94 -21.09
C HIS A 79 -7.45 -8.99 -20.15
N PHE A 80 -7.03 -9.01 -18.88
CA PHE A 80 -7.42 -10.01 -17.86
C PHE A 80 -7.71 -9.37 -16.48
N PRO A 81 -8.60 -8.35 -16.39
CA PRO A 81 -8.86 -7.62 -15.15
C PRO A 81 -9.28 -8.55 -14.01
N GLY A 82 -10.27 -9.41 -14.25
CA GLY A 82 -10.78 -10.37 -13.27
C GLY A 82 -9.68 -11.28 -12.71
N PRO A 83 -9.00 -12.11 -13.53
CA PRO A 83 -7.93 -12.98 -13.04
C PRO A 83 -6.82 -12.22 -12.31
N THR A 84 -6.44 -11.04 -12.80
CA THR A 84 -5.43 -10.19 -12.15
C THR A 84 -5.88 -9.76 -10.76
N GLN A 85 -7.11 -9.26 -10.60
CA GLN A 85 -7.67 -8.89 -9.30
C GLN A 85 -7.80 -10.09 -8.35
N PHE A 86 -8.18 -11.26 -8.85
CA PHE A 86 -8.21 -12.50 -8.06
C PHE A 86 -6.81 -12.93 -7.59
N PHE A 87 -5.75 -12.74 -8.39
CA PHE A 87 -4.38 -12.96 -7.92
C PHE A 87 -4.04 -12.09 -6.71
N PHE A 88 -4.35 -10.79 -6.75
CA PHE A 88 -4.13 -9.88 -5.62
C PHE A 88 -5.02 -10.20 -4.42
N LEU A 89 -6.26 -10.62 -4.66
CA LEU A 89 -7.15 -11.11 -3.60
C LEU A 89 -6.53 -12.31 -2.87
N GLY A 90 -5.92 -13.24 -3.62
CA GLY A 90 -5.18 -14.37 -3.06
C GLY A 90 -3.98 -13.93 -2.22
N LEU A 91 -3.20 -12.95 -2.69
CA LEU A 91 -2.09 -12.38 -1.93
C LEU A 91 -2.55 -11.72 -0.62
N ILE A 92 -3.60 -10.91 -0.68
CA ILE A 92 -4.17 -10.19 0.48
C ILE A 92 -4.71 -11.18 1.51
N ILE A 93 -5.51 -12.16 1.08
CA ILE A 93 -6.05 -13.17 2.00
C ILE A 93 -4.91 -14.02 2.59
N GLY A 94 -3.91 -14.35 1.78
CA GLY A 94 -2.74 -15.12 2.21
C GLY A 94 -1.92 -14.47 3.32
N VAL A 95 -1.90 -13.13 3.44
CA VAL A 95 -1.17 -12.44 4.52
C VAL A 95 -1.94 -12.39 5.85
N LEU A 96 -3.27 -12.49 5.83
CA LEU A 96 -4.08 -12.33 7.04
C LEU A 96 -3.64 -13.26 8.19
N PRO A 97 -3.39 -14.57 7.98
CA PRO A 97 -2.92 -15.45 9.04
C PRO A 97 -1.62 -14.97 9.69
N TYR A 98 -0.67 -14.46 8.91
CA TYR A 98 0.58 -13.89 9.41
C TYR A 98 0.32 -12.65 10.27
N LEU A 99 -0.52 -11.73 9.80
CA LEU A 99 -0.86 -10.52 10.55
C LEU A 99 -1.52 -10.85 11.89
N PHE A 100 -2.49 -11.76 11.91
CA PHE A 100 -3.12 -12.22 13.15
C PHE A 100 -2.12 -12.90 14.09
N HIS A 101 -1.14 -13.62 13.56
CA HIS A 101 -0.08 -14.23 14.37
C HIS A 101 0.89 -13.19 14.94
N LYS A 102 1.37 -12.26 14.11
CA LYS A 102 2.29 -11.17 14.52
C LYS A 102 1.67 -10.21 15.54
N ALA A 103 0.35 -10.05 15.48
CA ALA A 103 -0.43 -9.31 16.45
C ALA A 103 -0.64 -10.05 17.78
N ASP A 104 -0.25 -11.34 17.86
CA ASP A 104 -0.65 -12.28 18.91
C ASP A 104 -2.16 -12.21 19.20
N ALA A 105 -2.96 -12.19 18.14
CA ALA A 105 -4.38 -11.82 18.24
C ALA A 105 -5.18 -12.81 19.08
N LYS A 106 -4.78 -14.08 19.11
CA LYS A 106 -5.47 -15.13 19.89
C LYS A 106 -5.45 -14.85 21.39
N HIS A 107 -4.41 -14.21 21.90
CA HIS A 107 -4.25 -13.96 23.33
C HIS A 107 -4.45 -12.48 23.70
N SER A 108 -4.16 -11.57 22.79
CA SER A 108 -4.17 -10.13 23.07
C SER A 108 -5.47 -9.41 22.68
N PHE A 109 -6.27 -9.95 21.75
CA PHE A 109 -7.45 -9.23 21.25
C PHE A 109 -8.61 -9.26 22.25
N LYS A 110 -8.87 -8.08 22.82
CA LYS A 110 -10.09 -7.74 23.57
C LYS A 110 -11.14 -7.08 22.68
N MET A 111 -12.36 -6.88 23.20
CA MET A 111 -13.48 -6.23 22.49
C MET A 111 -13.09 -4.90 21.82
N ASN A 112 -12.32 -4.05 22.50
CA ASN A 112 -11.85 -2.77 21.93
C ASN A 112 -11.01 -2.94 20.65
N HIS A 113 -10.25 -4.04 20.55
CA HIS A 113 -9.44 -4.35 19.36
C HIS A 113 -10.29 -4.86 18.21
N VAL A 114 -11.33 -5.65 18.52
CA VAL A 114 -12.31 -6.06 17.52
C VAL A 114 -13.04 -4.84 16.96
N ILE A 115 -13.39 -3.87 17.80
CA ILE A 115 -13.96 -2.59 17.35
C ILE A 115 -12.99 -1.86 16.42
N LEU A 116 -11.70 -1.76 16.76
CA LEU A 116 -10.69 -1.13 15.89
C LEU A 116 -10.53 -1.86 14.54
N LEU A 117 -10.57 -3.19 14.55
CA LEU A 117 -10.54 -4.00 13.33
C LEU A 117 -11.75 -3.72 12.45
N VAL A 118 -12.95 -3.70 13.04
CA VAL A 118 -14.19 -3.37 12.30
C VAL A 118 -14.14 -1.95 11.75
N ILE A 119 -13.64 -0.98 12.53
CA ILE A 119 -13.43 0.39 12.07
C ILE A 119 -12.49 0.42 10.85
N GLY A 120 -11.35 -0.28 10.91
CA GLY A 120 -10.44 -0.36 9.77
C GLY A 120 -11.08 -1.01 8.54
N ALA A 121 -11.83 -2.10 8.74
CA ALA A 121 -12.52 -2.80 7.66
C ALA A 121 -13.60 -1.94 7.02
N ILE A 122 -14.37 -1.18 7.81
CA ILE A 122 -15.37 -0.25 7.28
C ILE A 122 -14.70 0.94 6.58
N LEU A 123 -13.63 1.49 7.15
CA LEU A 123 -12.92 2.64 6.57
C LEU A 123 -12.48 2.33 5.14
N VAL A 124 -11.89 1.16 4.90
CA VAL A 124 -11.47 0.75 3.55
C VAL A 124 -12.61 0.12 2.75
N GLY A 125 -13.44 -0.73 3.34
CA GLY A 125 -14.52 -1.41 2.62
C GLY A 125 -15.63 -0.47 2.14
N SER A 126 -15.90 0.61 2.89
CA SER A 126 -16.89 1.63 2.49
C SER A 126 -16.49 2.42 1.25
N MET A 127 -15.21 2.34 0.85
CA MET A 127 -14.68 3.01 -0.33
C MET A 127 -15.38 2.61 -1.62
N VAL A 128 -15.90 1.38 -1.70
CA VAL A 128 -16.68 0.93 -2.87
C VAL A 128 -17.96 1.74 -3.08
N PHE A 129 -18.53 2.28 -2.00
CA PHE A 129 -19.75 3.12 -2.06
C PHE A 129 -19.44 4.61 -2.22
N LEU A 130 -18.20 5.00 -1.93
CA LEU A 130 -17.71 6.33 -2.25
C LEU A 130 -17.45 6.37 -3.75
N ASN A 131 -18.50 6.60 -4.53
CA ASN A 131 -18.35 7.08 -5.89
C ASN A 131 -17.52 8.36 -5.80
N ALA A 132 -16.23 8.26 -6.12
CA ALA A 132 -15.42 9.41 -6.48
C ALA A 132 -15.98 9.91 -7.82
N GLY A 133 -17.16 10.53 -7.76
CA GLY A 133 -17.82 11.14 -8.90
C GLY A 133 -16.83 12.07 -9.57
N GLU A 134 -16.81 12.08 -10.90
CA GLU A 134 -15.88 12.77 -11.78
C GLU A 134 -15.33 14.07 -11.19
N VAL A 135 -14.26 13.96 -10.39
CA VAL A 135 -13.61 15.15 -9.85
C VAL A 135 -12.74 15.65 -11.00
N GLY A 136 -13.26 16.65 -11.71
CA GLY A 136 -12.62 17.21 -12.88
C GLY A 136 -11.19 17.65 -12.57
N VAL A 137 -10.29 17.43 -13.54
CA VAL A 137 -8.90 17.89 -13.48
C VAL A 137 -8.90 19.40 -13.21
N MET A 138 -8.13 19.84 -12.21
CA MET A 138 -7.97 21.27 -11.92
C MET A 138 -7.18 21.92 -13.07
N THR A 139 -7.88 22.61 -13.98
CA THR A 139 -7.28 23.19 -15.19
C THR A 139 -6.76 24.61 -15.02
N LYS A 140 -7.13 25.30 -13.92
CA LYS A 140 -6.57 26.61 -13.52
C LYS A 140 -6.22 26.59 -12.05
N LEU A 141 -4.95 26.34 -11.75
CA LEU A 141 -4.46 26.28 -10.38
C LEU A 141 -4.31 27.68 -9.76
N GLN A 142 -4.97 27.88 -8.64
CA GLN A 142 -4.79 28.99 -7.72
C GLN A 142 -3.74 28.62 -6.65
N PRO A 143 -3.15 29.59 -5.93
CA PRO A 143 -2.26 29.31 -4.80
C PRO A 143 -2.86 28.37 -3.75
N SER A 144 -4.17 28.42 -3.53
CA SER A 144 -4.91 27.50 -2.65
C SER A 144 -4.83 26.05 -3.09
N ASP A 145 -4.78 25.80 -4.40
CA ASP A 145 -4.75 24.46 -4.96
C ASP A 145 -3.39 23.81 -4.73
N TYR A 146 -2.30 24.58 -4.77
CA TYR A 146 -0.97 24.10 -4.37
C TYR A 146 -0.90 23.72 -2.89
N ILE A 147 -1.56 24.49 -2.02
CA ILE A 147 -1.66 24.14 -0.59
C ILE A 147 -2.44 22.84 -0.43
N LEU A 148 -3.57 22.70 -1.13
CA LEU A 148 -4.36 21.47 -1.14
C LEU A 148 -3.53 20.27 -1.65
N LEU A 149 -2.78 20.44 -2.75
CA LEU A 149 -1.93 19.41 -3.34
C LEU A 149 -0.81 18.97 -2.39
N PHE A 150 -0.19 19.92 -1.68
CA PHE A 150 0.80 19.64 -0.65
C PHE A 150 0.19 18.80 0.47
N PHE A 151 -0.92 19.25 1.06
CA PHE A 151 -1.56 18.52 2.16
C PHE A 151 -2.17 17.18 1.70
N SER A 152 -2.60 17.09 0.45
CA SER A 152 -3.07 15.84 -0.13
C SER A 152 -1.93 14.84 -0.29
N GLY A 153 -0.76 15.28 -0.76
CA GLY A 153 0.45 14.46 -0.77
C GLY A 153 0.86 14.04 0.65
N PHE A 154 0.80 14.97 1.60
CA PHE A 154 1.08 14.70 3.01
C PHE A 154 0.15 13.64 3.59
N VAL A 155 -1.16 13.74 3.37
CA VAL A 155 -2.12 12.74 3.84
C VAL A 155 -1.96 11.43 3.09
N ALA A 156 -1.75 11.46 1.78
CA ALA A 156 -1.54 10.26 0.96
C ALA A 156 -0.27 9.48 1.37
N SER A 157 0.75 10.16 1.90
CA SER A 157 1.93 9.49 2.45
C SER A 157 1.61 8.53 3.60
N SER A 158 0.55 8.81 4.37
CA SER A 158 0.11 7.92 5.46
C SER A 158 -0.29 6.56 4.92
N ALA A 159 -0.85 6.49 3.71
CA ALA A 159 -1.22 5.26 3.02
C ALA A 159 -0.04 4.55 2.33
N MET A 160 1.02 5.28 1.98
CA MET A 160 2.27 4.65 1.51
C MET A 160 2.98 3.89 2.64
N ILE A 161 2.73 4.31 3.88
CA ILE A 161 3.29 3.67 5.07
C ILE A 161 2.30 2.67 5.65
N LEU A 162 1.04 3.04 5.86
CA LEU A 162 0.07 2.17 6.52
C LEU A 162 -0.41 1.04 5.59
N PRO A 163 -0.28 -0.23 5.99
CA PRO A 163 -0.74 -1.35 5.16
C PRO A 163 -2.26 -1.32 4.96
N GLY A 164 -2.71 -1.71 3.77
CA GLY A 164 -4.13 -1.83 3.43
C GLY A 164 -4.80 -0.57 2.89
N ILE A 165 -4.14 0.60 2.89
CA ILE A 165 -4.64 1.82 2.24
C ILE A 165 -3.67 2.23 1.13
N SER A 166 -4.16 2.55 -0.07
CA SER A 166 -3.30 3.01 -1.18
C SER A 166 -3.18 4.54 -1.21
N GLY A 167 -1.96 5.05 -1.48
CA GLY A 167 -1.71 6.49 -1.60
C GLY A 167 -2.47 7.15 -2.75
N SER A 168 -2.57 6.48 -3.90
CA SER A 168 -3.38 6.94 -5.04
C SER A 168 -4.86 7.01 -4.68
N PHE A 169 -5.34 6.08 -3.86
CA PHE A 169 -6.72 6.09 -3.37
C PHE A 169 -6.99 7.26 -2.40
N MET A 170 -6.06 7.57 -1.50
CA MET A 170 -6.20 8.76 -0.64
C MET A 170 -6.29 10.05 -1.46
N LEU A 171 -5.50 10.16 -2.54
CA LEU A 171 -5.61 11.28 -3.47
C LEU A 171 -6.96 11.32 -4.22
N LEU A 172 -7.56 10.15 -4.48
CA LEU A 172 -8.87 10.02 -5.12
C LEU A 172 -9.98 10.52 -4.19
N ILE A 173 -9.97 10.12 -2.91
CA ILE A 173 -10.93 10.61 -1.90
C ILE A 173 -10.83 12.13 -1.75
N LEU A 174 -9.60 12.65 -1.76
CA LEU A 174 -9.34 14.09 -1.67
C LEU A 174 -9.66 14.83 -2.98
N GLY A 175 -10.05 14.11 -4.04
CA GLY A 175 -10.46 14.68 -5.32
C GLY A 175 -9.31 15.23 -6.17
N VAL A 176 -8.05 15.00 -5.78
CA VAL A 176 -6.88 15.57 -6.48
C VAL A 176 -6.17 14.55 -7.38
N TYR A 177 -6.57 13.27 -7.34
CA TYR A 177 -5.90 12.21 -8.11
C TYR A 177 -5.84 12.50 -9.63
N PRO A 178 -6.93 12.90 -10.31
CA PRO A 178 -6.87 13.23 -11.75
C PRO A 178 -5.88 14.36 -12.06
N THR A 179 -5.82 15.37 -11.19
CA THR A 179 -4.84 16.47 -11.30
C THR A 179 -3.40 15.97 -11.15
N VAL A 180 -3.14 15.11 -10.16
CA VAL A 180 -1.79 14.58 -9.92
C VAL A 180 -1.34 13.64 -11.05
N ILE A 181 -2.19 12.71 -11.50
CA ILE A 181 -1.83 11.78 -12.58
C ILE A 181 -1.72 12.50 -13.93
N GLY A 182 -2.59 13.47 -14.20
CA GLY A 182 -2.50 14.34 -15.36
C GLY A 182 -1.21 15.17 -15.35
N ALA A 183 -0.78 15.63 -14.18
CA ALA A 183 0.49 16.32 -14.00
C ALA A 183 1.69 15.43 -14.31
N VAL A 184 1.70 14.18 -13.83
CA VAL A 184 2.75 13.21 -14.15
C VAL A 184 2.82 12.92 -15.65
N SER A 185 1.65 12.69 -16.28
CA SER A 185 1.57 12.38 -17.72
C SER A 185 2.06 13.53 -18.61
N ASN A 186 1.71 14.77 -18.25
CA ASN A 186 2.07 15.98 -19.01
C ASN A 186 3.34 16.67 -18.49
N MET A 187 4.08 16.05 -17.55
CA MET A 187 5.30 16.58 -16.95
C MET A 187 5.13 18.00 -16.35
N HIS A 188 4.01 18.26 -15.67
CA HIS A 188 3.79 19.48 -14.89
C HIS A 188 4.61 19.44 -13.60
N ILE A 189 5.87 19.90 -13.70
CA ILE A 189 6.88 19.80 -12.63
C ILE A 189 6.48 20.55 -11.36
N ASP A 190 5.74 21.65 -11.47
CA ASP A 190 5.21 22.43 -10.35
C ASP A 190 4.27 21.59 -9.46
N ILE A 191 3.27 20.94 -10.06
CA ILE A 191 2.33 20.06 -9.35
C ILE A 191 3.07 18.86 -8.76
N ILE A 192 3.91 18.21 -9.57
CA ILE A 192 4.71 17.04 -9.15
C ILE A 192 5.61 17.41 -7.96
N ALA A 193 6.29 18.55 -8.02
CA ALA A 193 7.18 19.01 -6.97
C ALA A 193 6.41 19.31 -5.68
N VAL A 194 5.30 20.04 -5.74
CA VAL A 194 4.52 20.41 -4.54
C VAL A 194 3.89 19.18 -3.89
N THR A 195 3.24 18.31 -4.68
CA THR A 195 2.70 17.05 -4.16
C THR A 195 3.82 16.13 -3.65
N GLY A 196 4.94 16.04 -4.36
CA GLY A 196 6.10 15.23 -3.99
C GLY A 196 6.74 15.68 -2.67
N VAL A 197 6.90 16.99 -2.46
CA VAL A 197 7.38 17.54 -1.18
C VAL A 197 6.38 17.24 -0.05
N GLY A 198 5.08 17.37 -0.31
CA GLY A 198 4.02 16.94 0.62
C GLY A 198 4.17 15.47 1.01
N ILE A 199 4.37 14.59 0.04
CA ILE A 199 4.60 13.15 0.26
C ILE A 199 5.86 12.93 1.10
N LEU A 200 6.99 13.54 0.76
CA LEU A 200 8.26 13.34 1.48
C LEU A 200 8.18 13.80 2.95
N VAL A 201 7.62 14.98 3.19
CA VAL A 201 7.40 15.50 4.55
C VAL A 201 6.41 14.60 5.29
N GLY A 202 5.33 14.21 4.63
CA GLY A 202 4.33 13.31 5.17
C GLY A 202 4.91 11.96 5.57
N ILE A 203 5.74 11.34 4.72
CA ILE A 203 6.39 10.05 4.98
C ILE A 203 7.16 10.13 6.30
N VAL A 204 7.96 11.18 6.51
CA VAL A 204 8.77 11.35 7.73
C VAL A 204 7.91 11.60 8.98
N VAL A 205 6.81 12.35 8.85
CA VAL A 205 5.94 12.65 9.99
C VAL A 205 5.07 11.44 10.33
N MET A 206 4.43 10.83 9.33
CA MET A 206 3.56 9.67 9.48
C MET A 206 4.34 8.44 9.93
N SER A 207 5.58 8.24 9.49
CA SER A 207 6.42 7.15 10.00
C SER A 207 6.67 7.27 11.50
N LYS A 208 6.79 8.50 12.03
CA LYS A 208 6.97 8.72 13.48
C LYS A 208 5.69 8.43 14.25
N ILE A 209 4.55 8.90 13.72
CA ILE A 209 3.23 8.66 14.30
C ILE A 209 2.95 7.15 14.35
N ILE A 210 3.12 6.46 13.22
CA ILE A 210 2.90 5.01 13.12
C ILE A 210 3.86 4.25 14.02
N ASN A 211 5.14 4.62 14.06
CA ASN A 211 6.10 4.00 14.97
C ASN A 211 5.69 4.17 16.44
N TYR A 212 5.26 5.37 16.83
CA TYR A 212 4.76 5.62 18.18
C TYR A 212 3.59 4.70 18.54
N PHE A 213 2.63 4.52 17.63
CA PHE A 213 1.51 3.61 17.84
C PHE A 213 1.93 2.13 17.87
N LEU A 214 2.86 1.71 17.00
CA LEU A 214 3.40 0.35 17.01
C LEU A 214 4.19 0.03 18.28
N THR A 215 4.87 1.01 18.88
CA THR A 215 5.64 0.81 20.12
C THR A 215 4.77 0.87 21.38
N ASN A 216 3.78 1.77 21.43
CA ASN A 216 2.99 2.02 22.64
C ASN A 216 1.62 1.33 22.65
N TYR A 217 1.05 1.09 21.47
CA TYR A 217 -0.31 0.56 21.27
C TYR A 217 -0.33 -0.62 20.28
N ARG A 218 0.73 -1.44 20.28
CA ARG A 218 0.98 -2.51 19.29
C ARG A 218 -0.26 -3.31 18.91
N THR A 219 -0.96 -3.89 19.87
CA THR A 219 -2.15 -4.72 19.62
C THR A 219 -3.28 -3.93 18.95
N GLY A 220 -3.54 -2.69 19.39
CA GLY A 220 -4.54 -1.81 18.78
C GLY A 220 -4.18 -1.42 17.35
N THR A 221 -2.90 -1.10 17.11
CA THR A 221 -2.41 -0.76 15.78
C THR A 221 -2.49 -1.94 14.82
N PHE A 222 -2.09 -3.14 15.24
CA PHE A 222 -2.23 -4.34 14.43
C PHE A 222 -3.70 -4.70 14.18
N ALA A 223 -4.58 -4.55 15.16
CA ALA A 223 -6.00 -4.77 14.97
C ALA A 223 -6.59 -3.84 13.91
N LEU A 224 -6.22 -2.55 13.94
CA LEU A 224 -6.59 -1.60 12.91
C LEU A 224 -6.02 -1.98 11.54
N ILE A 225 -4.73 -2.30 11.44
CA ILE A 225 -4.06 -2.72 10.19
C ILE A 225 -4.75 -3.95 9.59
N ILE A 226 -5.04 -4.96 10.40
CA ILE A 226 -5.77 -6.16 9.96
C ILE A 226 -7.15 -5.76 9.42
N GLY A 227 -7.84 -4.86 10.12
CA GLY A 227 -9.10 -4.28 9.66
C GLY A 227 -8.98 -3.66 8.28
N LEU A 228 -8.00 -2.77 8.08
CA LEU A 228 -7.74 -2.10 6.80
C LEU A 228 -7.47 -3.11 5.67
N VAL A 229 -6.66 -4.14 5.94
CA VAL A 229 -6.36 -5.23 4.97
C VAL A 229 -7.61 -6.08 4.68
N ILE A 230 -8.49 -6.32 5.65
CA ILE A 230 -9.77 -7.00 5.41
C ILE A 230 -10.69 -6.12 4.56
N GLY A 231 -10.74 -4.81 4.82
CA GLY A 231 -11.53 -3.88 4.03
C GLY A 231 -11.08 -3.82 2.57
N SER A 232 -9.77 -3.94 2.29
CA SER A 232 -9.25 -3.92 0.93
C SER A 232 -9.66 -5.15 0.10
N ILE A 233 -10.02 -6.27 0.74
CA ILE A 233 -10.61 -7.44 0.06
C ILE A 233 -11.90 -7.04 -0.66
N VAL A 234 -12.74 -6.21 -0.02
CA VAL A 234 -14.00 -5.73 -0.60
C VAL A 234 -13.75 -4.80 -1.78
N VAL A 235 -12.72 -3.94 -1.68
CA VAL A 235 -12.34 -2.98 -2.73
C VAL A 235 -11.76 -3.69 -3.96
N VAL A 236 -10.93 -4.71 -3.75
CA VAL A 236 -10.23 -5.43 -4.83
C VAL A 236 -11.13 -6.48 -5.49
N PHE A 237 -12.15 -6.99 -4.79
CA PHE A 237 -13.03 -8.04 -5.31
C PHE A 237 -13.84 -7.54 -6.53
N PRO A 238 -13.63 -8.11 -7.72
CA PRO A 238 -14.23 -7.59 -8.95
C PRO A 238 -15.64 -8.12 -9.24
N GLY A 239 -16.22 -8.89 -8.30
CA GLY A 239 -17.41 -9.69 -8.57
C GLY A 239 -17.08 -11.06 -9.17
N TRP A 240 -18.12 -11.85 -9.38
CA TRP A 240 -17.99 -13.21 -9.92
C TRP A 240 -17.88 -13.19 -11.45
N PRO A 241 -16.88 -13.89 -12.05
CA PRO A 241 -16.78 -13.99 -13.50
C PRO A 241 -18.02 -14.67 -14.09
N SER A 242 -18.57 -14.09 -15.16
CA SER A 242 -19.76 -14.61 -15.86
C SER A 242 -19.45 -15.78 -16.80
N THR A 243 -18.19 -15.96 -17.19
CA THR A 243 -17.75 -16.97 -18.17
C THR A 243 -16.89 -18.03 -17.50
N THR A 244 -17.10 -19.31 -17.84
CA THR A 244 -16.35 -20.45 -17.27
C THR A 244 -14.83 -20.32 -17.45
N ASN A 245 -14.37 -19.84 -18.62
CA ASN A 245 -12.94 -19.66 -18.87
C ASN A 245 -12.33 -18.61 -17.92
N LEU A 246 -13.00 -17.47 -17.73
CA LEU A 246 -12.55 -16.43 -16.80
C LEU A 246 -12.62 -16.90 -15.36
N LEU A 247 -13.63 -17.70 -15.00
CA LEU A 247 -13.74 -18.31 -13.68
C LEU A 247 -12.55 -19.23 -13.39
N LEU A 248 -12.19 -20.12 -14.32
CA LEU A 248 -11.04 -21.02 -14.18
C LEU A 248 -9.73 -20.23 -14.06
N LEU A 249 -9.52 -19.22 -14.92
CA LEU A 249 -8.34 -18.35 -14.85
C LEU A 249 -8.28 -17.61 -13.51
N SER A 250 -9.39 -17.07 -13.02
CA SER A 250 -9.46 -16.40 -11.73
C SER A 250 -9.17 -17.33 -10.55
N ILE A 251 -9.64 -18.58 -10.58
CA ILE A 251 -9.33 -19.58 -9.54
C ILE A 251 -7.83 -19.90 -9.53
N VAL A 252 -7.24 -20.14 -10.71
CA VAL A 252 -5.80 -20.41 -10.84
C VAL A 252 -4.99 -19.20 -10.37
N ALA A 253 -5.37 -18.00 -10.78
CA ALA A 253 -4.71 -16.76 -10.40
C ALA A 253 -4.80 -16.52 -8.88
N PHE A 254 -5.99 -16.72 -8.28
CA PHE A 254 -6.19 -16.67 -6.83
C PHE A 254 -5.30 -17.67 -6.07
N GLY A 255 -5.27 -18.92 -6.54
CA GLY A 255 -4.41 -19.96 -5.98
C GLY A 255 -2.92 -19.62 -6.09
N ALA A 256 -2.49 -19.08 -7.23
CA ALA A 256 -1.12 -18.60 -7.42
C ALA A 256 -0.79 -17.44 -6.47
N GLY A 257 -1.72 -16.51 -6.24
CA GLY A 257 -1.58 -15.43 -5.27
C GLY A 257 -1.43 -15.96 -3.83
N LEU A 258 -2.29 -16.89 -3.41
CA LEU A 258 -2.18 -17.54 -2.10
C LEU A 258 -0.85 -18.28 -1.94
N PHE A 259 -0.43 -19.02 -2.96
CA PHE A 259 0.82 -19.76 -2.94
C PHE A 259 2.03 -18.83 -2.86
N ALA A 260 2.02 -17.73 -3.61
CA ALA A 260 3.05 -16.70 -3.53
C ALA A 260 3.11 -16.08 -2.11
N ALA A 261 1.96 -15.72 -1.52
CA ALA A 261 1.91 -15.22 -0.15
C ALA A 261 2.45 -16.25 0.86
N TYR A 262 2.12 -17.53 0.69
CA TYR A 262 2.62 -18.60 1.56
C TYR A 262 4.15 -18.77 1.46
N ILE A 263 4.71 -18.77 0.25
CA ILE A 263 6.17 -18.85 0.06
C ILE A 263 6.86 -17.64 0.71
N LEU A 264 6.37 -16.43 0.42
CA LEU A 264 6.93 -15.20 0.97
C LEU A 264 6.87 -15.21 2.50
N GLY A 265 5.73 -15.59 3.06
CA GLY A 265 5.56 -15.75 4.49
C GLY A 265 6.57 -16.75 5.08
N LYS A 266 6.80 -17.90 4.45
CA LYS A 266 7.72 -18.94 4.95
C LYS A 266 9.19 -18.55 4.90
N VAL A 267 9.61 -17.76 3.91
CA VAL A 267 10.99 -17.26 3.81
C VAL A 267 11.28 -16.28 4.94
N GLU A 268 10.31 -15.43 5.27
CA GLU A 268 10.45 -14.44 6.34
C GLU A 268 10.22 -15.01 7.75
N TYR A 269 9.31 -15.98 7.90
CA TYR A 269 8.99 -16.63 9.20
C TYR A 269 10.19 -17.36 9.83
N LYS A 270 11.20 -17.72 9.03
CA LYS A 270 12.41 -18.40 9.52
C LYS A 270 13.35 -17.49 10.29
N ASP A 271 13.26 -16.16 10.14
CA ASP A 271 14.16 -15.21 10.81
C ASP A 271 13.67 -14.81 12.23
N GLU A 272 12.47 -15.24 12.65
CA GLU A 272 11.88 -14.96 13.97
C GLU A 272 11.85 -16.19 14.93
N ALA A 273 12.42 -17.35 14.55
CA ALA A 273 12.44 -18.59 15.33
C ALA A 273 13.83 -18.99 15.83
#